data_AF-A0A349BCU9-F1
#
_entry.id   AF-A0A349BCU9-F1
#
_cell.length_a   1.000
_cell.length_b   1.000
_cell.length_c   1.000
_cell.angle_alpha   90.00
_cell.angle_beta   90.00
_cell.angle_gamma   90.00
#
_symmetry.space_group_name_H-M   'P 1'
#
loop_
_entity.id
_entity.type
_entity.pdbx_description
1 polymer ?
#
loop_
_entity_poly.entity_id
_entity_poly.type
_entity_poly.pdbx_seq_one_letter_code
_entity_poly.pdbx_strand_id
1 'polypeptide(L)'
;RTAHQVGLRSNVTIMYGAIENPVHWARHIVRTRDLQRETGGFTEFVPLPFVHMAAPMYIQRKARRGPTFREALLMHAVGRIAYRGAIDNIQVSWVKMGRSGVEQCLRAGVNDLGGTLMDENISRAAGASHGQMMQGEDFRTIVEPLGRRLEQRTTLYGRTAPA
;
A
#
# COMPACT_ATOMS: atom_id res chain seq x y z
N ARG A 1 -16.20 11.89 0.42
CA ARG A 1 -16.82 13.11 0.99
C ARG A 1 -17.94 12.74 1.96
N THR A 2 -19.06 12.19 1.50
CA THR A 2 -20.21 11.82 2.34
C THR A 2 -19.83 10.97 3.56
N ALA A 3 -19.03 9.90 3.38
CA ALA A 3 -18.55 9.08 4.48
C ALA A 3 -17.81 9.90 5.57
N HIS A 4 -16.93 10.81 5.15
CA HIS A 4 -16.15 11.66 6.08
C HIS A 4 -17.05 12.67 6.82
N GLN A 5 -18.10 13.17 6.15
CA GLN A 5 -19.06 14.10 6.76
C GLN A 5 -19.90 13.44 7.88
N VAL A 6 -20.14 12.13 7.79
CA VAL A 6 -20.83 11.35 8.83
C VAL A 6 -19.87 10.70 9.83
N GLY A 7 -18.59 11.11 9.83
CA GLY A 7 -17.58 10.66 10.79
C GLY A 7 -16.85 9.36 10.45
N LEU A 8 -17.14 8.73 9.31
CA LEU A 8 -16.42 7.53 8.87
C LEU A 8 -15.04 7.89 8.31
N ARG A 9 -14.06 7.02 8.58
CA ARG A 9 -12.71 7.10 8.02
C ARG A 9 -12.56 6.13 6.84
N SER A 10 -11.66 6.44 5.92
CA SER A 10 -11.39 5.59 4.76
C SER A 10 -9.93 5.69 4.31
N ASN A 11 -9.58 5.02 3.22
CA ASN A 11 -8.22 5.07 2.68
C ASN A 11 -8.21 5.45 1.20
N VAL A 12 -7.00 5.77 0.71
CA VAL A 12 -6.76 6.05 -0.70
C VAL A 12 -5.98 4.88 -1.29
N THR A 13 -6.62 4.13 -2.19
CA THR A 13 -5.96 3.04 -2.91
C THR A 13 -5.72 3.45 -4.36
N ILE A 14 -4.53 3.15 -4.89
CA ILE A 14 -4.21 3.31 -6.31
C ILE A 14 -3.67 2.00 -6.88
N MET A 15 -4.24 1.55 -7.99
CA MET A 15 -3.65 0.48 -8.80
C MET A 15 -2.75 1.08 -9.88
N TYR A 16 -1.56 0.51 -10.08
CA TYR A 16 -0.58 1.03 -11.03
C TYR A 16 0.27 -0.06 -11.69
N GLY A 17 0.94 0.31 -12.78
CA GLY A 17 1.70 -0.54 -13.69
C GLY A 17 0.88 -1.28 -14.74
N ALA A 18 -0.37 -0.89 -15.02
CA ALA A 18 -1.23 -1.57 -15.99
C ALA A 18 -1.20 -0.88 -17.37
N ILE A 19 -2.00 0.16 -17.56
CA ILE A 19 -2.17 0.88 -18.84
C ILE A 19 -1.85 2.37 -18.73
N GLU A 20 -1.72 2.83 -17.51
CA GLU A 20 -1.68 4.23 -17.18
C GLU A 20 -0.25 4.78 -17.22
N ASN A 21 -0.15 6.10 -17.38
CA ASN A 21 1.10 6.82 -17.48
C ASN A 21 1.38 7.57 -16.17
N PRO A 22 2.63 8.01 -15.90
CA PRO A 22 2.97 8.76 -14.68
C PRO A 22 2.10 10.00 -14.43
N VAL A 23 1.62 10.67 -15.49
CA VAL A 23 0.69 11.81 -15.37
C VAL A 23 -0.66 11.40 -14.76
N HIS A 24 -1.13 10.17 -15.00
CA HIS A 24 -2.36 9.66 -14.40
C HIS A 24 -2.17 9.39 -12.91
N TRP A 25 -1.03 8.82 -12.51
CA TRP A 25 -0.66 8.65 -11.10
C TRP A 25 -0.58 9.98 -10.36
N ALA A 26 0.11 10.95 -10.94
CA ALA A 26 0.26 12.29 -10.38
C ALA A 26 -1.10 12.97 -10.19
N ARG A 27 -1.99 12.90 -11.21
CA ARG A 27 -3.36 13.44 -11.10
C ARG A 27 -4.17 12.76 -9.99
N HIS A 28 -4.05 11.44 -9.84
CA HIS A 28 -4.72 10.72 -8.75
C HIS A 28 -4.25 11.25 -7.39
N ILE A 29 -2.93 11.30 -7.17
CA ILE A 29 -2.31 11.78 -5.91
C ILE A 29 -2.73 13.22 -5.59
N VAL A 30 -2.73 14.12 -6.58
CA VAL A 30 -3.14 15.51 -6.37
C VAL A 30 -4.61 15.59 -5.96
N ARG A 31 -5.50 14.89 -6.67
CA ARG A 31 -6.95 14.91 -6.37
C ARG A 31 -7.27 14.40 -4.98
N THR A 32 -6.65 13.31 -4.56
CA THR A 32 -6.90 12.70 -3.25
C THR A 32 -6.27 13.53 -2.12
N ARG A 33 -5.11 14.16 -2.35
CA ARG A 33 -4.52 15.11 -1.40
C ARG A 33 -5.41 16.34 -1.23
N ASP A 34 -5.94 16.89 -2.30
CA ASP A 34 -6.82 18.07 -2.23
C ASP A 34 -8.13 17.71 -1.54
N LEU A 35 -8.71 16.53 -1.82
CA LEU A 35 -9.85 15.99 -1.08
C LEU A 35 -9.54 15.75 0.41
N GLN A 36 -8.33 15.32 0.73
CA GLN A 36 -7.91 15.17 2.13
C GLN A 36 -7.85 16.51 2.85
N ARG A 37 -7.38 17.58 2.19
CA ARG A 37 -7.40 18.93 2.76
C ARG A 37 -8.81 19.41 3.07
N GLU A 38 -9.78 19.01 2.26
CA GLU A 38 -11.19 19.37 2.48
C GLU A 38 -11.86 18.55 3.59
N THR A 39 -11.50 17.28 3.75
CA THR A 39 -12.30 16.34 4.57
C THR A 39 -11.56 15.70 5.73
N GLY A 40 -10.23 15.64 5.69
CA GLY A 40 -9.37 15.04 6.71
C GLY A 40 -9.64 13.56 7.02
N GLY A 41 -10.45 12.86 6.21
CA GLY A 41 -11.00 11.56 6.56
C GLY A 41 -10.16 10.36 6.14
N PHE A 42 -9.14 10.55 5.30
CA PHE A 42 -8.25 9.47 4.90
C PHE A 42 -7.23 9.14 6.00
N THR A 43 -7.06 7.85 6.29
CA THR A 43 -6.11 7.34 7.29
C THR A 43 -4.80 6.88 6.66
N GLU A 44 -4.84 6.34 5.45
CA GLU A 44 -3.66 5.85 4.75
C GLU A 44 -3.74 5.91 3.22
N PHE A 45 -2.56 5.85 2.60
CA PHE A 45 -2.37 5.63 1.17
C PHE A 45 -1.85 4.22 0.89
N VAL A 46 -2.49 3.51 -0.03
CA VAL A 46 -2.24 2.09 -0.33
C VAL A 46 -1.93 1.91 -1.83
N PRO A 47 -0.64 1.92 -2.23
CA PRO A 47 -0.24 1.56 -3.57
C PRO A 47 -0.37 0.05 -3.82
N LEU A 48 -1.09 -0.32 -4.87
CA LEU A 48 -1.27 -1.70 -5.28
C LEU A 48 -0.69 -1.92 -6.68
N PRO A 49 0.49 -2.58 -6.82
CA PRO A 49 0.98 -2.93 -8.13
C PRO A 49 0.02 -3.90 -8.82
N PHE A 50 -0.12 -3.72 -10.13
CA PHE A 50 -0.92 -4.58 -11.00
C PHE A 50 -0.25 -5.95 -11.14
N VAL A 51 -1.00 -7.02 -10.83
CA VAL A 51 -0.57 -8.41 -11.00
C VAL A 51 -1.27 -8.97 -12.23
N HIS A 52 -0.49 -9.36 -13.23
CA HIS A 52 -1.00 -9.60 -14.58
C HIS A 52 -1.45 -11.04 -14.87
N MET A 53 -1.01 -12.01 -14.06
CA MET A 53 -1.08 -13.45 -14.38
C MET A 53 -2.49 -13.95 -14.70
N ALA A 54 -3.50 -13.47 -13.96
CA ALA A 54 -4.91 -13.82 -14.17
C ALA A 54 -5.76 -12.67 -14.72
N ALA A 55 -5.15 -11.54 -15.11
CA ALA A 55 -5.89 -10.34 -15.47
C ALA A 55 -6.34 -10.38 -16.95
N PRO A 56 -7.66 -10.32 -17.27
CA PRO A 56 -8.14 -10.39 -18.65
C PRO A 56 -7.53 -9.33 -19.58
N MET A 57 -7.27 -8.13 -19.08
CA MET A 57 -6.64 -7.05 -19.86
C MET A 57 -5.21 -7.40 -20.30
N TYR A 58 -4.46 -8.11 -19.47
CA TYR A 58 -3.12 -8.58 -19.85
C TYR A 58 -3.20 -9.74 -20.84
N ILE A 59 -4.09 -10.70 -20.61
CA ILE A 59 -4.33 -11.84 -21.50
C ILE A 59 -4.72 -11.36 -22.91
N GLN A 60 -5.52 -10.29 -22.99
CA GLN A 60 -5.91 -9.62 -24.24
C GLN A 60 -4.82 -8.70 -24.82
N ARG A 61 -3.61 -8.66 -24.23
CA ARG A 61 -2.48 -7.79 -24.63
C ARG A 61 -2.79 -6.28 -24.61
N LYS A 62 -3.72 -5.87 -23.74
CA LYS A 62 -4.14 -4.47 -23.56
C LYS A 62 -3.50 -3.79 -22.36
N ALA A 63 -2.65 -4.48 -21.60
CA ALA A 63 -1.97 -3.97 -20.42
C ALA A 63 -0.53 -4.45 -20.33
N ARG A 64 0.30 -3.71 -19.58
CA ARG A 64 1.64 -4.13 -19.18
C ARG A 64 1.56 -5.31 -18.20
N ARG A 65 2.71 -5.93 -17.93
CA ARG A 65 2.88 -6.99 -16.92
C ARG A 65 2.83 -6.50 -15.46
N GLY A 66 2.54 -5.23 -15.24
CA GLY A 66 2.76 -4.59 -13.95
C GLY A 66 3.93 -3.61 -13.99
N PRO A 67 4.16 -2.93 -12.86
CA PRO A 67 5.24 -1.98 -12.72
C PRO A 67 6.58 -2.71 -12.59
N THR A 68 7.66 -2.05 -13.02
CA THR A 68 9.00 -2.40 -12.58
C THR A 68 9.14 -2.21 -11.08
N PHE A 69 10.09 -2.90 -10.45
CA PHE A 69 10.39 -2.69 -9.03
C PHE A 69 10.71 -1.23 -8.71
N ARG A 70 11.42 -0.53 -9.62
CA ARG A 70 11.72 0.89 -9.50
C ARG A 70 10.46 1.76 -9.48
N GLU A 71 9.51 1.50 -10.38
CA GLU A 71 8.22 2.22 -10.38
C GLU A 71 7.45 1.97 -9.08
N ALA A 72 7.47 0.74 -8.55
CA ALA A 72 6.84 0.42 -7.28
C ALA A 72 7.48 1.17 -6.11
N LEU A 73 8.81 1.22 -6.03
CA LEU A 73 9.51 1.95 -4.98
C LEU A 73 9.24 3.47 -5.08
N LEU A 74 9.28 4.01 -6.30
CA LEU A 74 8.99 5.43 -6.55
C LEU A 74 7.54 5.79 -6.22
N MET A 75 6.57 4.92 -6.47
CA MET A 75 5.17 5.16 -6.11
C MET A 75 5.01 5.40 -4.60
N HIS A 76 5.68 4.60 -3.77
CA HIS A 76 5.65 4.77 -2.31
C HIS A 76 6.41 6.04 -1.88
N ALA A 77 7.62 6.28 -2.41
CA ALA A 77 8.43 7.45 -2.07
C ALA A 77 7.75 8.78 -2.47
N VAL A 78 7.20 8.83 -3.68
CA VAL A 78 6.46 10.01 -4.17
C VAL A 78 5.18 10.20 -3.36
N GLY A 79 4.47 9.12 -3.01
CA GLY A 79 3.33 9.18 -2.09
C GLY A 79 3.72 9.83 -0.76
N ARG A 80 4.83 9.43 -0.15
CA ARG A 80 5.35 10.02 1.10
C ARG A 80 5.60 11.51 1.00
N ILE A 81 6.23 11.95 -0.08
CA ILE A 81 6.52 13.37 -0.27
C ILE A 81 5.22 14.15 -0.52
N ALA A 82 4.37 13.64 -1.41
CA ALA A 82 3.17 14.35 -1.85
C ALA A 82 2.08 14.47 -0.76
N TYR A 83 1.96 13.47 0.11
CA TYR A 83 0.97 13.44 1.19
C TYR A 83 1.51 13.92 2.54
N ARG A 84 2.76 14.41 2.61
CA ARG A 84 3.35 14.91 3.86
C ARG A 84 2.42 15.90 4.57
N GLY A 85 2.02 15.58 5.80
CA GLY A 85 1.12 16.39 6.63
C GLY A 85 -0.35 16.34 6.24
N ALA A 86 -0.72 15.53 5.24
CA ALA A 86 -2.12 15.31 4.82
C ALA A 86 -2.55 13.86 5.09
N ILE A 87 -1.73 12.88 4.69
CA ILE A 87 -1.93 11.45 4.97
C ILE A 87 -0.60 10.88 5.43
N ASP A 88 -0.50 10.59 6.74
CA ASP A 88 0.77 10.21 7.35
C ASP A 88 1.12 8.73 7.17
N ASN A 89 0.12 7.89 6.88
CA ASN A 89 0.33 6.45 6.76
C ASN A 89 0.39 6.02 5.31
N ILE A 90 1.42 5.22 5.01
CA ILE A 90 1.62 4.61 3.69
C ILE A 90 1.82 3.14 3.92
N GLN A 91 0.91 2.37 3.33
CA GLN A 91 0.89 0.93 3.44
C GLN A 91 1.65 0.30 2.27
N VAL A 92 2.42 -0.75 2.55
CA VAL A 92 2.94 -1.67 1.51
C VAL A 92 2.18 -2.98 1.56
N SER A 93 1.83 -3.50 0.37
CA SER A 93 1.27 -4.86 0.25
C SER A 93 2.41 -5.88 0.15
N TRP A 94 2.73 -6.55 1.26
CA TRP A 94 3.81 -7.54 1.32
C TRP A 94 3.56 -8.76 0.42
N VAL A 95 2.30 -9.15 0.21
CA VAL A 95 1.90 -10.24 -0.71
C VAL A 95 2.21 -9.93 -2.17
N LYS A 96 2.26 -8.64 -2.52
CA LYS A 96 2.62 -8.19 -3.87
C LYS A 96 4.11 -7.88 -4.02
N MET A 97 4.70 -7.28 -3.00
CA MET A 97 6.08 -6.79 -3.05
C MET A 97 7.12 -7.83 -2.62
N GLY A 98 6.71 -8.87 -1.90
CA GLY A 98 7.61 -9.81 -1.24
C GLY A 98 8.43 -9.15 -0.12
N ARG A 99 9.18 -9.97 0.63
CA ARG A 99 9.97 -9.53 1.79
C ARG A 99 11.00 -8.46 1.42
N SER A 100 11.81 -8.71 0.39
CA SER A 100 12.85 -7.78 -0.06
C SER A 100 12.26 -6.44 -0.56
N GLY A 101 11.10 -6.48 -1.21
CA GLY A 101 10.41 -5.26 -1.63
C GLY A 101 9.88 -4.45 -0.46
N VAL A 102 9.35 -5.12 0.57
CA VAL A 102 8.90 -4.48 1.81
C VAL A 102 10.05 -3.78 2.52
N GLU A 103 11.21 -4.42 2.65
CA GLU A 103 12.40 -3.82 3.28
C GLU A 103 12.83 -2.52 2.58
N GLN A 104 12.83 -2.51 1.24
CA GLN A 104 13.15 -1.32 0.46
C GLN A 104 12.06 -0.25 0.59
N CYS A 105 10.78 -0.63 0.58
CA CYS A 105 9.67 0.28 0.77
C CYS A 105 9.70 0.97 2.15
N LEU A 106 10.07 0.24 3.21
CA LEU A 106 10.25 0.80 4.56
C LEU A 106 11.32 1.90 4.56
N ARG A 107 12.43 1.70 3.82
CA ARG A 107 13.47 2.73 3.61
C ARG A 107 12.97 3.90 2.75
N ALA A 108 11.99 3.68 1.89
CA ALA A 108 11.40 4.68 1.00
C ALA A 108 10.21 5.47 1.61
N GLY A 109 9.96 5.31 2.92
CA GLY A 109 8.96 6.11 3.64
C GLY A 109 7.65 5.39 3.95
N VAL A 110 7.55 4.08 3.68
CA VAL A 110 6.47 3.25 4.21
C VAL A 110 6.58 3.14 5.73
N ASN A 111 5.43 3.16 6.39
CA ASN A 111 5.31 2.99 7.84
C ASN A 111 4.18 2.04 8.24
N ASP A 112 3.43 1.51 7.27
CA ASP A 112 2.42 0.48 7.51
C ASP A 112 2.71 -0.77 6.66
N LEU A 113 2.79 -1.91 7.34
CA LEU A 113 3.01 -3.22 6.72
C LEU A 113 1.69 -3.89 6.34
N GLY A 114 0.56 -3.26 6.65
CA GLY A 114 -0.76 -3.82 6.48
C GLY A 114 -1.09 -4.80 7.60
N GLY A 115 -1.90 -5.80 7.29
CA GLY A 115 -2.34 -6.82 8.24
C GLY A 115 -1.57 -8.13 8.13
N THR A 116 -1.70 -8.96 9.16
CA THR A 116 -1.44 -10.39 9.07
C THR A 116 -2.53 -11.02 8.21
N LEU A 117 -2.12 -11.97 7.36
CA LEU A 117 -3.06 -12.78 6.60
C LEU A 117 -2.89 -14.22 7.08
N MET A 118 -3.98 -14.82 7.54
CA MET A 118 -3.99 -16.21 7.99
C MET A 118 -4.29 -17.18 6.85
N ASP A 119 -5.00 -16.73 5.80
CA ASP A 119 -5.37 -17.57 4.65
C ASP A 119 -5.78 -16.70 3.43
N GLU A 120 -4.84 -16.32 2.56
CA GLU A 120 -5.12 -15.36 1.46
C GLU A 120 -5.48 -16.03 0.12
N ASN A 121 -6.76 -16.33 -0.07
CA ASN A 121 -7.27 -16.94 -1.30
C ASN A 121 -7.35 -15.99 -2.52
N ILE A 122 -7.41 -14.66 -2.31
CA ILE A 122 -7.62 -13.67 -3.39
C ILE A 122 -6.32 -13.40 -4.18
N SER A 123 -5.19 -13.22 -3.49
CA SER A 123 -3.88 -13.05 -4.14
C SER A 123 -3.44 -14.33 -4.88
N ARG A 124 -3.85 -15.51 -4.38
CA ARG A 124 -3.70 -16.79 -5.08
C ARG A 124 -4.49 -16.83 -6.39
N ALA A 125 -5.76 -16.42 -6.38
CA ALA A 125 -6.58 -16.34 -7.58
C ALA A 125 -6.01 -15.36 -8.62
N ALA A 126 -5.29 -14.32 -8.16
CA ALA A 126 -4.60 -13.36 -9.03
C ALA A 126 -3.19 -13.81 -9.51
N GLY A 127 -2.64 -14.91 -8.97
CA GLY A 127 -1.35 -15.48 -9.34
C GLY A 127 -0.12 -14.86 -8.66
N ALA A 128 -0.27 -14.26 -7.47
CA ALA A 128 0.86 -13.80 -6.67
C ALA A 128 1.66 -14.99 -6.09
N SER A 129 3.00 -14.91 -6.11
CA SER A 129 3.90 -15.98 -5.67
C SER A 129 4.48 -15.80 -4.26
N HIS A 130 4.20 -14.69 -3.59
CA HIS A 130 4.86 -14.33 -2.32
C HIS A 130 3.94 -14.52 -1.11
N GLY A 131 4.34 -15.41 -0.21
CA GLY A 131 3.86 -15.56 1.18
C GLY A 131 2.40 -15.99 1.33
N GLN A 132 2.18 -17.17 1.95
CA GLN A 132 0.84 -17.69 2.25
C GLN A 132 0.31 -17.23 3.61
N MET A 133 1.22 -16.88 4.51
CA MET A 133 0.95 -16.43 5.86
C MET A 133 2.10 -15.52 6.30
N MET A 134 1.77 -14.42 6.97
CA MET A 134 2.73 -13.64 7.75
C MET A 134 2.12 -13.36 9.11
N GLN A 135 2.84 -13.76 10.16
CA GLN A 135 2.49 -13.48 11.55
C GLN A 135 3.32 -12.29 12.07
N GLY A 136 3.01 -11.85 13.30
CA GLY A 136 3.72 -10.73 13.93
C GLY A 136 5.24 -10.94 14.01
N GLU A 137 5.68 -12.18 14.25
CA GLU A 137 7.09 -12.53 14.31
C GLU A 137 7.80 -12.33 12.96
N ASP A 138 7.14 -12.68 11.86
CA ASP A 138 7.71 -12.51 10.52
C ASP A 138 7.99 -11.03 10.22
N PHE A 139 7.04 -10.15 10.56
CA PHE A 139 7.24 -8.70 10.44
C PHE A 139 8.40 -8.20 11.30
N ARG A 140 8.59 -8.77 12.50
CA ARG A 140 9.72 -8.40 13.37
C ARG A 140 11.05 -8.68 12.69
N THR A 141 11.21 -9.84 12.06
CA THR A 141 12.45 -10.20 11.33
C THR A 141 12.76 -9.28 10.14
N ILE A 142 11.76 -8.56 9.63
CA ILE A 142 11.91 -7.57 8.54
C ILE A 142 12.29 -6.20 9.10
N VAL A 143 11.67 -5.80 10.21
CA VAL A 143 11.72 -4.44 10.74
C VAL A 143 12.93 -4.21 11.65
N GLU A 144 13.29 -5.18 12.50
CA GLU A 144 14.37 -5.03 13.47
C GLU A 144 15.74 -4.72 12.83
N PRO A 145 16.18 -5.39 11.74
CA PRO A 145 17.45 -5.06 11.09
C PRO A 145 17.50 -3.63 10.52
N LEU A 146 16.34 -2.96 10.38
CA LEU A 146 16.24 -1.58 9.92
C LEU A 146 16.30 -0.57 11.07
N GLY A 147 16.42 -1.02 12.32
CA GLY A 147 16.43 -0.16 13.52
C GLY A 147 15.08 0.53 13.76
N ARG A 148 13.98 -0.04 13.25
CA ARG A 148 12.63 0.52 13.38
C ARG A 148 11.85 -0.21 14.47
N ARG A 149 10.91 0.50 15.11
CA ARG A 149 9.99 -0.10 16.07
C ARG A 149 8.79 -0.69 15.33
N LEU A 150 8.53 -1.98 15.55
CA LEU A 150 7.29 -2.63 15.14
C LEU A 150 6.22 -2.37 16.21
N GLU A 151 5.06 -1.87 15.82
CA GLU A 151 3.91 -1.66 16.70
C GLU A 151 2.65 -2.28 16.09
N GLN A 152 1.86 -2.96 16.94
CA GLN A 152 0.50 -3.32 16.59
C GLN A 152 -0.41 -2.09 16.76
N ARG A 153 -1.27 -1.86 15.78
CA ARG A 153 -2.15 -0.68 15.72
C ARG A 153 -3.62 -1.05 15.71
N THR A 154 -4.46 -0.12 16.15
CA THR A 154 -5.90 -0.15 15.83
C THR A 154 -6.14 0.28 14.39
N THR A 155 -7.38 0.15 13.90
CA THR A 155 -7.79 0.61 12.56
C THR A 155 -7.44 2.08 12.32
N LEU A 156 -7.54 2.92 13.36
CA LEU A 156 -7.28 4.36 13.29
C LEU A 156 -5.85 4.74 13.70
N TYR A 157 -4.91 3.80 13.62
CA TYR A 157 -3.49 4.03 13.96
C TYR A 157 -3.26 4.44 15.43
N GLY A 158 -4.20 4.12 16.31
CA GLY A 158 -4.00 4.20 17.75
C GLY A 158 -3.17 3.01 18.25
N ARG A 159 -2.56 3.17 19.42
CA ARG A 159 -1.89 2.06 20.11
C ARG A 159 -2.93 1.09 20.66
N THR A 160 -2.67 -0.21 20.53
CA THR A 160 -3.45 -1.22 21.25
C THR A 160 -3.14 -1.14 22.74
N ALA A 161 -4.10 -1.47 23.60
CA ALA A 161 -3.83 -1.62 25.03
C ALA A 161 -2.71 -2.66 25.25
N PRO A 162 -1.92 -2.54 26.33
CA PRO A 162 -0.99 -3.61 26.69
C PRO A 162 -1.78 -4.92 26.85
N ALA A 163 -1.24 -6.01 26.31
CA ALA A 163 -1.72 -7.35 26.63
C ALA A 163 -1.36 -7.71 28.07
#